data_AF-A0A2S3QD01-F1
#
_entry.id   AF-A0A2S3QD01-F1
#
_cell.length_a   1.000
_cell.length_b   1.000
_cell.length_c   1.000
_cell.angle_alpha   90.00
_cell.angle_beta   90.00
_cell.angle_gamma   90.00
#
_symmetry.space_group_name_H-M   'P 1'
#
loop_
_entity.id
_entity.type
_entity.pdbx_description
1 polymer ?
#
loop_
_entity_poly.entity_id
_entity_poly.type
_entity_poly.pdbx_seq_one_letter_code
_entity_poly.pdbx_strand_id
1 'polypeptide(L)'
;MQRTNIYLDEDQLRLLKHLAAEENKPVADFVRQAVDQFLRSRLENDVTWQSDMTALIERVRSRVSPAIDPDQIERDIREARHDVRTRRR
;
A
#
# COMPACT_ATOMS: atom_id res chain seq x y z
N MET A 1 17.18 -19.21 13.59
CA MET A 1 15.91 -18.70 14.17
C MET A 1 16.17 -18.23 15.59
N GLN A 2 15.67 -17.05 15.97
CA GLN A 2 15.63 -16.61 17.37
C GLN A 2 14.28 -16.99 18.00
N ARG A 3 14.29 -17.38 19.27
CA ARG A 3 13.07 -17.70 20.02
C ARG A 3 12.48 -16.41 20.58
N THR A 4 11.23 -16.13 20.21
CA THR A 4 10.50 -14.95 20.67
C THR A 4 9.23 -15.40 21.36
N ASN A 5 8.95 -14.83 22.54
CA ASN A 5 7.68 -15.02 23.20
C ASN A 5 6.71 -13.95 22.70
N ILE A 6 5.51 -14.38 22.29
CA ILE A 6 4.43 -13.50 21.86
C ILE A 6 3.21 -13.77 22.74
N TYR A 7 2.44 -12.72 22.99
CA TYR A 7 1.17 -12.82 23.69
C TYR A 7 0.05 -12.88 22.65
N LEU A 8 -0.88 -13.79 22.85
CA LEU A 8 -2.05 -14.00 22.00
C LEU A 8 -3.27 -14.05 22.89
N ASP A 9 -4.39 -13.56 22.38
CA ASP A 9 -5.67 -13.71 23.06
C ASP A 9 -6.08 -15.19 23.07
N GLU A 10 -6.91 -15.58 24.05
CA GLU A 10 -7.33 -16.98 24.20
C GLU A 10 -8.02 -17.52 22.95
N ASP A 11 -8.88 -16.71 22.32
CA ASP A 11 -9.58 -17.08 21.09
C ASP A 11 -8.61 -17.28 19.92
N GLN A 12 -7.60 -16.42 19.77
CA GLN A 12 -6.57 -16.54 18.74
C GLN A 12 -5.77 -17.83 18.93
N LEU A 13 -5.39 -18.13 20.17
CA LEU A 13 -4.67 -19.36 20.49
C LEU A 13 -5.52 -20.61 20.24
N ARG A 14 -6.83 -20.56 20.54
CA ARG A 14 -7.76 -21.66 20.29
C ARG A 14 -7.87 -21.94 18.80
N LEU A 15 -8.04 -20.91 17.99
CA LEU A 15 -8.13 -21.05 16.52
C LEU A 15 -6.83 -21.58 15.92
N LEU A 16 -5.68 -21.06 16.36
CA LEU A 16 -4.37 -21.55 15.90
C LEU A 16 -4.13 -23.02 16.25
N LYS A 17 -4.53 -23.46 17.45
CA LYS A 17 -4.46 -24.88 17.85
C LYS A 17 -5.35 -25.76 16.99
N HIS A 18 -6.52 -25.27 16.62
CA HIS A 18 -7.44 -26.02 15.76
C HIS A 18 -6.83 -26.24 14.37
N LEU A 19 -6.31 -25.17 13.75
CA LEU A 19 -5.62 -25.24 12.45
C LEU A 19 -4.38 -26.14 12.50
N ALA A 20 -3.61 -26.04 13.59
CA ALA A 20 -2.45 -26.89 13.84
C ALA A 20 -2.81 -28.38 13.90
N ALA A 21 -3.93 -28.72 14.53
CA ALA A 21 -4.43 -30.09 14.59
C ALA A 21 -4.94 -30.58 13.22
N GLU A 22 -5.65 -29.73 12.48
CA GLU A 22 -6.19 -30.08 11.15
C GLU A 22 -5.07 -30.35 10.13
N GLU A 23 -4.00 -29.56 10.14
CA GLU A 23 -2.91 -29.71 9.18
C GLU A 23 -1.73 -30.56 9.69
N ASN A 24 -1.81 -31.10 10.90
CA ASN A 24 -0.74 -31.84 11.57
C ASN A 24 0.60 -31.06 11.58
N LYS A 25 0.54 -29.77 11.93
CA LYS A 25 1.68 -28.85 11.99
C LYS A 25 1.76 -28.16 13.34
N PRO A 26 2.95 -27.76 13.81
CA PRO A 26 3.06 -26.98 15.04
C PRO A 26 2.47 -25.57 14.86
N VAL A 27 1.83 -25.04 15.91
CA VAL A 27 1.30 -23.66 15.95
C VAL A 27 2.33 -22.61 15.52
N ALA A 28 3.60 -22.84 15.84
CA ALA A 28 4.70 -21.95 15.47
C ALA A 28 4.88 -21.80 13.95
N ASP A 29 4.48 -22.78 13.14
CA ASP A 29 4.55 -22.69 11.68
C ASP A 29 3.52 -21.69 11.14
N PHE A 30 2.30 -21.70 11.68
CA PHE A 30 1.24 -20.75 11.32
C PHE A 30 1.60 -19.33 11.73
N VAL A 31 2.13 -19.15 12.94
CA VAL A 31 2.60 -17.84 13.42
C VAL A 31 3.68 -17.30 12.48
N ARG A 32 4.63 -18.14 12.06
CA ARG A 32 5.66 -17.74 11.09
C ARG A 32 5.08 -17.37 9.73
N GLN A 33 4.19 -18.20 9.20
CA GLN A 33 3.53 -17.92 7.92
C GLN A 33 2.77 -16.60 7.95
N ALA A 34 2.05 -16.31 9.04
CA ALA A 34 1.33 -15.06 9.22
C ALA A 34 2.28 -13.85 9.27
N VAL A 35 3.39 -13.97 10.00
CA VAL A 35 4.43 -12.91 10.06
C VAL A 35 5.07 -12.70 8.70
N ASP A 36 5.44 -13.77 7.98
CA ASP A 36 6.05 -13.69 6.66
C ASP A 36 5.11 -13.04 5.65
N GLN A 37 3.84 -13.40 5.67
CA GLN A 37 2.82 -12.81 4.79
C GLN A 37 2.60 -11.33 5.13
N PHE A 38 2.53 -10.98 6.41
CA PHE A 38 2.41 -9.60 6.84
C PHE A 38 3.59 -8.76 6.36
N LEU A 39 4.82 -9.22 6.60
CA LEU A 39 6.04 -8.53 6.17
C LEU A 39 6.12 -8.40 4.66
N ARG A 40 5.82 -9.48 3.92
CA ARG A 40 5.77 -9.45 2.45
C ARG A 40 4.76 -8.42 1.96
N SER A 41 3.53 -8.45 2.48
CA SER A 41 2.51 -7.47 2.09
C SER A 41 2.93 -6.04 2.40
N ARG A 42 3.63 -5.81 3.51
CA ARG A 42 4.07 -4.46 3.90
C ARG A 42 5.20 -3.96 3.00
N LEU A 43 6.18 -4.82 2.74
CA LEU A 43 7.35 -4.48 1.93
C LEU A 43 7.02 -4.41 0.44
N GLU A 44 6.17 -5.29 -0.07
CA GLU A 44 5.69 -5.22 -1.46
C GLU A 44 4.91 -3.91 -1.66
N ASN A 45 3.95 -3.59 -0.79
CA ASN A 45 3.18 -2.35 -0.93
C ASN A 45 4.06 -1.09 -0.84
N ASP A 46 5.07 -1.04 0.03
CA ASP A 46 5.94 0.12 0.15
C ASP A 46 6.92 0.23 -1.05
N VAL A 47 7.51 -0.87 -1.51
CA VAL A 47 8.47 -0.88 -2.63
C VAL A 47 7.77 -0.65 -3.97
N THR A 48 6.60 -1.28 -4.21
CA THR A 48 5.84 -1.04 -5.43
C THR A 48 5.27 0.37 -5.44
N TRP A 49 4.75 0.87 -4.32
CA TRP A 49 4.29 2.25 -4.23
C TRP A 49 5.39 3.27 -4.52
N GLN A 50 6.57 3.10 -3.93
CA GLN A 50 7.68 4.02 -4.14
C GLN A 50 8.19 3.96 -5.59
N SER A 51 8.27 2.76 -6.19
CA SER A 51 8.64 2.60 -7.60
C SER A 51 7.59 3.18 -8.55
N ASP A 52 6.30 2.93 -8.29
CA ASP A 52 5.19 3.40 -9.11
C ASP A 52 5.06 4.92 -9.05
N MET A 53 5.25 5.51 -7.87
CA MET A 53 5.28 6.96 -7.68
C MET A 53 6.49 7.60 -8.36
N THR A 54 7.66 6.98 -8.28
CA THR A 54 8.86 7.47 -8.97
C THR A 54 8.67 7.43 -10.48
N ALA A 55 8.18 6.31 -11.02
CA ALA A 55 7.90 6.15 -12.45
C ALA A 55 6.80 7.11 -12.94
N LEU A 56 5.78 7.40 -12.10
CA LEU A 56 4.76 8.39 -12.40
C LEU A 56 5.36 9.80 -12.46
N ILE A 57 6.16 10.19 -11.47
CA ILE A 57 6.81 11.51 -11.42
C ILE A 57 7.75 11.70 -12.62
N GLU A 58 8.55 10.69 -12.98
CA GLU A 58 9.42 10.74 -14.16
C GLU A 58 8.63 10.86 -15.47
N ARG A 59 7.51 10.12 -15.59
CA ARG A 59 6.61 10.21 -16.74
C ARG A 59 5.95 11.59 -16.86
N VAL A 60 5.59 12.21 -15.73
CA VAL A 60 5.05 13.57 -15.73
C VAL A 60 6.14 14.57 -16.09
N ARG A 61 7.32 14.50 -15.46
CA ARG A 61 8.47 15.38 -15.75
C ARG A 61 8.94 15.31 -17.20
N SER A 62 8.90 14.14 -17.83
CA SER A 62 9.29 13.98 -19.24
C SER A 62 8.28 14.57 -20.23
N ARG A 63 7.02 14.77 -19.81
CA ARG A 63 5.94 15.32 -20.65
C ARG A 63 5.65 16.79 -20.36
N VAL A 64 6.09 17.28 -19.20
CA VAL A 64 5.85 18.63 -18.72
C VAL A 64 7.12 19.46 -18.94
N SER A 65 6.98 20.57 -19.67
CA SER A 65 8.08 21.52 -19.82
C SER A 65 8.52 22.06 -18.45
N PRO A 66 9.81 22.12 -18.12
CA PRO A 66 10.28 22.63 -16.83
C PRO A 66 10.01 24.13 -16.62
N ALA A 67 9.57 24.85 -17.65
CA ALA A 67 9.27 26.28 -17.62
C ALA A 67 7.75 26.56 -17.61
N ILE A 68 6.97 25.80 -16.82
CA ILE A 68 5.57 26.19 -16.60
C ILE A 68 5.54 27.41 -15.66
N ASP A 69 5.01 28.51 -16.19
CA ASP A 69 4.68 29.72 -15.44
C ASP A 69 3.55 29.43 -14.42
N PRO A 70 3.78 29.68 -13.12
CA PRO A 70 2.75 29.53 -12.08
C PRO A 70 1.45 30.29 -12.39
N ASP A 71 1.55 31.47 -13.00
CA ASP A 71 0.37 32.29 -13.32
C ASP A 71 -0.45 31.67 -14.45
N GLN A 72 0.19 30.93 -15.36
CA GLN A 72 -0.50 30.15 -16.39
C GLN A 72 -1.25 28.96 -15.80
N ILE A 73 -0.68 28.27 -14.79
CA ILE A 73 -1.35 27.16 -14.10
C ILE A 73 -2.64 27.65 -13.43
N GLU A 74 -2.59 28.80 -12.75
CA GLU A 74 -3.77 29.34 -12.09
C GLU A 74 -4.89 29.72 -13.07
N ARG A 75 -4.51 30.26 -14.24
CA ARG A 75 -5.46 30.55 -15.33
C ARG A 75 -6.12 29.26 -15.83
N ASP A 76 -5.33 28.23 -16.14
CA ASP A 76 -5.82 26.96 -16.67
C ASP A 76 -6.74 26.24 -15.66
N ILE A 77 -6.40 26.26 -14.36
CA ILE A 77 -7.24 25.68 -13.30
C ILE A 77 -8.58 26.43 -13.20
N ARG A 78 -8.57 27.76 -13.30
CA ARG A 78 -9.77 28.60 -13.22
C ARG A 78 -10.70 28.34 -14.40
N GLU A 79 -10.13 28.22 -15.59
CA GLU A 79 -10.85 27.92 -16.84
C GLU A 79 -11.45 26.50 -16.81
N ALA A 80 -10.66 25.49 -16.43
CA ALA A 80 -11.16 24.12 -16.29
C ALA A 80 -12.30 23.99 -15.26
N ARG A 81 -12.23 24.73 -14.14
CA ARG A 81 -13.32 24.79 -13.15
C ARG A 81 -14.57 25.47 -13.67
N HIS A 82 -14.43 26.47 -14.55
CA HIS A 82 -15.54 27.14 -15.20
C HIS A 82 -16.25 26.21 -16.17
N ASP A 83 -15.50 25.48 -17.01
CA ASP A 83 -16.01 24.50 -17.97
C ASP A 83 -16.77 23.34 -17.31
N VAL A 84 -16.32 22.86 -16.16
CA VAL A 84 -17.05 21.82 -15.41
C VAL A 84 -18.37 22.35 -14.84
N ARG A 85 -18.43 23.63 -14.46
CA ARG A 85 -19.65 24.25 -13.94
C ARG A 85 -20.67 24.53 -15.04
N THR A 86 -20.22 24.96 -16.22
CA THR A 86 -21.10 25.18 -17.38
C THR A 86 -21.65 23.87 -17.96
N ARG A 87 -20.87 22.77 -17.95
CA ARG A 87 -21.35 21.44 -18.37
C ARG A 87 -22.31 20.75 -17.40
N ARG A 88 -22.39 21.21 -16.14
CA ARG A 88 -23.28 20.65 -15.09
C ARG A 88 -24.62 21.40 -14.98
N ARG A 89 -24.80 22.49 -15.73
CA ARG A 89 -26.07 23.19 -15.89
C ARG A 89 -26.77 22.70 -17.15
#